data_AF-A0A221KJ79-F1
#
_entry.id   AF-A0A221KJ79-F1
#
_cell.length_a   1.000
_cell.length_b   1.000
_cell.length_c   1.000
_cell.angle_alpha   90.00
_cell.angle_beta   90.00
_cell.angle_gamma   90.00
#
_symmetry.space_group_name_H-M   'P 1'
#
loop_
_entity.id
_entity.type
_entity.pdbx_description
1 polymer ?
#
loop_
_entity_poly.entity_id
_entity_poly.type
_entity_poly.pdbx_seq_one_letter_code
_entity_poly.pdbx_strand_id
1 'polypeptide(L)'
;MPILSGDVVLLASAVMADVAEGGGAPTGTVISDAENALFPDISELDRAGGRVNLRKTFVAIRSDDTDTYFGSNVIVAQPPTDANTAVTLFARDATFDTRSEAQSRVEAYLNKGPLWPGYLYEGHITGQRVVQLFQRPSEAPPTVGQTLVLVKDEGLSTQVEQYIRAITVSSVTRTFTAGDGSEYQAAIVSVFLSDALRFDCPGSPASETFARLSTAAAVRDTWWPMRAPTLGCRPWPSRSAWGR
;
A
#
# COMPACT_ATOMS: atom_id res chain seq x y z
N MET A 1 -24.73 -18.05 -33.27
CA MET A 1 -25.00 -16.60 -33.38
C MET A 1 -23.93 -15.87 -32.58
N PRO A 2 -23.46 -14.70 -33.02
CA PRO A 2 -22.36 -14.03 -32.32
C PRO A 2 -22.82 -13.51 -30.94
N ILE A 3 -21.88 -13.48 -29.98
CA ILE A 3 -22.07 -12.79 -28.69
C ILE A 3 -22.37 -11.31 -28.98
N LEU A 4 -23.52 -10.83 -28.51
CA LEU A 4 -23.95 -9.45 -28.70
C LEU A 4 -23.51 -8.56 -27.54
N SER A 5 -23.47 -7.25 -27.76
CA SER A 5 -23.11 -6.29 -26.71
C SER A 5 -24.04 -6.34 -25.49
N GLY A 6 -25.30 -6.78 -25.67
CA GLY A 6 -26.26 -6.95 -24.58
C GLY A 6 -26.04 -8.20 -23.72
N ASP A 7 -25.22 -9.14 -24.19
CA ASP A 7 -24.91 -10.37 -23.47
C ASP A 7 -23.83 -10.14 -22.40
N VAL A 8 -23.10 -9.03 -22.47
CA VAL A 8 -22.07 -8.64 -21.48
C VAL A 8 -22.77 -7.96 -20.31
N VAL A 9 -22.79 -8.63 -19.16
CA VAL A 9 -23.44 -8.14 -17.94
C VAL A 9 -22.45 -7.99 -16.79
N LEU A 10 -22.69 -6.99 -15.95
CA LEU A 10 -22.03 -6.85 -14.66
C LEU A 10 -22.83 -7.59 -13.58
N LEU A 11 -22.17 -8.50 -12.87
CA LEU A 11 -22.75 -9.26 -11.79
C LEU A 11 -22.31 -8.72 -10.43
N ALA A 12 -23.25 -8.75 -9.48
CA ALA A 12 -23.01 -8.42 -8.09
C ALA A 12 -22.17 -9.51 -7.40
N SER A 13 -21.32 -9.09 -6.47
CA SER A 13 -20.70 -10.00 -5.52
C SER A 13 -21.70 -10.40 -4.43
N ALA A 14 -21.39 -11.48 -3.70
CA ALA A 14 -22.25 -12.03 -2.64
C ALA A 14 -22.67 -10.96 -1.62
N VAL A 15 -21.76 -10.06 -1.25
CA VAL A 15 -22.02 -8.95 -0.34
C VAL A 15 -21.66 -7.62 -1.00
N MET A 16 -22.67 -6.94 -1.56
CA MET A 16 -22.53 -5.57 -2.10
C MET A 16 -22.65 -4.51 -0.99
N ALA A 17 -21.93 -4.66 0.13
CA ALA A 17 -21.91 -3.70 1.24
C ALA A 17 -20.48 -3.19 1.53
N ASP A 18 -20.36 -1.94 2.02
CA ASP A 18 -19.09 -1.31 2.37
C ASP A 18 -18.68 -1.73 3.79
N VAL A 19 -18.57 -3.05 3.99
CA VAL A 19 -18.23 -3.72 5.24
C VAL A 19 -17.03 -4.64 5.02
N ALA A 20 -16.35 -5.07 6.08
CA ALA A 20 -15.12 -5.85 5.97
C ALA A 20 -15.30 -7.15 5.15
N GLU A 21 -16.50 -7.75 5.25
CA GLU A 21 -16.96 -8.95 4.57
C GLU A 21 -17.53 -8.68 3.16
N GLY A 22 -17.56 -7.41 2.72
CA GLY A 22 -18.02 -7.02 1.38
C GLY A 22 -17.24 -7.74 0.28
N GLY A 23 -17.88 -8.12 -0.82
CA GLY A 23 -17.26 -8.93 -1.88
C GLY A 23 -17.69 -10.39 -1.83
N GLY A 24 -16.74 -11.31 -2.03
CA GLY A 24 -17.00 -12.75 -2.10
C GLY A 24 -17.35 -13.27 -3.50
N ALA A 25 -18.08 -14.39 -3.55
CA ALA A 25 -18.40 -15.11 -4.79
C ALA A 25 -19.25 -14.29 -5.78
N PRO A 26 -19.13 -14.54 -7.09
CA PRO A 26 -20.06 -14.00 -8.07
C PRO A 26 -21.47 -14.55 -7.84
N THR A 27 -22.47 -13.68 -7.97
CA THR A 27 -23.88 -14.07 -7.88
C THR A 27 -24.56 -14.03 -9.25
N GLY A 28 -25.76 -14.64 -9.35
CA GLY A 28 -26.62 -14.51 -10.52
C GLY A 28 -27.35 -13.17 -10.63
N THR A 29 -27.06 -12.19 -9.76
CA THR A 29 -27.74 -10.90 -9.76
C THR A 29 -27.03 -9.94 -10.69
N VAL A 30 -27.72 -9.50 -11.74
CA VAL A 30 -27.22 -8.48 -12.68
C VAL A 30 -27.37 -7.11 -12.04
N ILE A 31 -26.29 -6.32 -12.08
CA ILE A 31 -26.30 -4.92 -11.67
C ILE A 31 -27.06 -4.14 -12.73
N SER A 32 -28.08 -3.40 -12.31
CA SER A 32 -28.88 -2.57 -13.21
C SER A 32 -28.04 -1.43 -13.81
N ASP A 33 -28.43 -0.96 -14.98
CA ASP A 33 -27.90 0.26 -15.60
C ASP A 33 -28.47 1.54 -14.97
N ALA A 34 -28.97 1.44 -13.73
CA ALA A 34 -29.53 2.56 -13.01
C ALA A 34 -28.41 3.39 -12.38
N GLU A 35 -28.65 4.70 -12.24
CA GLU A 35 -27.78 5.56 -11.45
C GLU A 35 -27.65 5.01 -10.02
N ASN A 36 -26.44 5.08 -9.45
CA ASN A 36 -26.15 4.61 -8.09
C ASN A 36 -26.39 3.11 -7.84
N ALA A 37 -26.44 2.27 -8.87
CA ALA A 37 -26.58 0.82 -8.71
C ALA A 37 -25.37 0.15 -8.01
N LEU A 38 -24.17 0.74 -8.15
CA LEU A 38 -22.92 0.22 -7.58
C LEU A 38 -22.56 0.84 -6.24
N PHE A 39 -22.72 2.16 -6.15
CA PHE A 39 -22.37 2.96 -4.99
C PHE A 39 -23.59 3.79 -4.61
N PRO A 40 -23.95 3.85 -3.32
CA PRO A 40 -25.00 4.74 -2.87
C PRO A 40 -24.60 6.20 -3.08
N ASP A 41 -25.58 7.09 -3.01
CA ASP A 41 -25.35 8.53 -3.03
C ASP A 41 -24.37 8.99 -1.95
N ILE A 42 -23.57 9.98 -2.30
CA ILE A 42 -22.56 10.55 -1.41
C ILE A 42 -23.23 11.60 -0.53
N SER A 43 -23.15 11.44 0.79
CA SER A 43 -23.66 12.42 1.75
C SER A 43 -22.78 13.68 1.79
N GLU A 44 -23.34 14.82 2.22
CA GLU A 44 -22.53 16.05 2.43
C GLU A 44 -21.43 15.86 3.48
N LEU A 45 -21.69 15.01 4.48
CA LEU A 45 -20.70 14.66 5.49
C LEU A 45 -19.54 13.89 4.86
N ASP A 46 -19.82 12.92 4.00
CA ASP A 46 -18.78 12.17 3.29
C ASP A 46 -17.97 13.08 2.36
N ARG A 47 -18.60 14.11 1.78
CA ARG A 47 -17.93 15.11 0.95
C ARG A 47 -16.97 15.99 1.77
N ALA A 48 -17.32 16.34 3.01
CA ALA A 48 -16.47 17.13 3.88
C ALA A 48 -15.37 16.30 4.57
N GLY A 49 -15.69 15.08 5.00
CA GLY A 49 -14.78 14.19 5.73
C GLY A 49 -13.84 13.38 4.83
N GLY A 50 -14.21 13.19 3.57
CA GLY A 50 -13.53 12.26 2.67
C GLY A 50 -13.86 10.82 3.04
N ARG A 51 -14.32 10.04 2.06
CA ARG A 51 -14.63 8.61 2.24
C ARG A 51 -14.07 7.79 1.10
N VAL A 52 -13.59 6.59 1.43
CA VAL A 52 -13.13 5.60 0.44
C VAL A 52 -14.09 4.41 0.48
N ASN A 53 -14.76 4.16 -0.65
CA ASN A 53 -15.66 3.03 -0.82
C ASN A 53 -15.03 2.03 -1.80
N LEU A 54 -15.14 0.73 -1.49
CA LEU A 54 -14.65 -0.34 -2.35
C LEU A 54 -15.79 -1.28 -2.70
N ARG A 55 -15.86 -1.67 -3.98
CA ARG A 55 -16.86 -2.63 -4.50
C ARG A 55 -16.18 -3.67 -5.37
N LYS A 56 -16.63 -4.91 -5.24
CA LYS A 56 -16.26 -6.01 -6.11
C LYS A 56 -17.41 -6.36 -7.04
N THR A 57 -17.10 -6.43 -8.32
CA THR A 57 -18.04 -6.73 -9.41
C THR A 57 -17.41 -7.74 -10.34
N PHE A 58 -18.24 -8.51 -11.05
CA PHE A 58 -17.77 -9.50 -12.02
C PHE A 58 -18.34 -9.18 -13.40
N VAL A 59 -17.55 -9.35 -14.44
CA VAL A 59 -18.06 -9.34 -15.82
C VAL A 59 -18.39 -10.77 -16.21
N ALA A 60 -19.61 -11.00 -16.68
CA ALA A 60 -20.03 -12.29 -17.21
C ALA A 60 -20.71 -12.11 -18.56
N ILE A 61 -20.63 -13.15 -19.38
CA ILE A 61 -21.40 -13.23 -20.62
C ILE A 61 -22.59 -14.14 -20.37
N ARG A 62 -23.78 -13.61 -20.63
CA ARG A 62 -25.03 -14.36 -20.62
C ARG A 62 -25.50 -14.54 -22.05
N SER A 63 -25.02 -15.59 -22.67
CA SER A 63 -25.49 -16.05 -23.96
C SER A 63 -25.83 -17.53 -23.86
N ASP A 64 -26.88 -17.96 -24.55
CA ASP A 64 -27.24 -19.38 -24.68
C ASP A 64 -26.35 -20.11 -25.71
N ASP A 65 -25.40 -19.39 -26.32
CA ASP A 65 -24.47 -19.94 -27.31
C ASP A 65 -23.16 -20.46 -26.68
N THR A 66 -22.46 -21.28 -27.45
CA THR A 66 -21.18 -21.92 -27.13
C THR A 66 -19.99 -21.29 -27.86
N ASP A 67 -20.19 -20.10 -28.45
CA ASP A 67 -19.16 -19.41 -29.20
C ASP A 67 -17.96 -19.02 -28.31
N THR A 68 -16.76 -18.96 -28.92
CA THR A 68 -15.52 -18.78 -28.16
C THR A 68 -15.39 -17.33 -27.68
N TYR A 69 -15.31 -17.16 -26.36
CA TYR A 69 -15.08 -15.86 -25.74
C TYR A 69 -13.57 -15.53 -25.69
N PHE A 70 -13.18 -14.45 -26.38
CA PHE A 70 -11.79 -14.00 -26.49
C PHE A 70 -11.34 -13.02 -25.39
N GLY A 71 -12.18 -12.79 -24.37
CA GLY A 71 -11.90 -11.90 -23.23
C GLY A 71 -12.69 -10.59 -23.27
N SER A 72 -12.72 -9.89 -22.15
CA SER A 72 -13.33 -8.56 -22.02
C SER A 72 -12.37 -7.58 -21.34
N ASN A 73 -12.57 -6.32 -21.66
CA ASN A 73 -11.90 -5.21 -21.01
C ASN A 73 -12.95 -4.33 -20.33
N VAL A 74 -12.63 -3.85 -19.15
CA VAL A 74 -13.46 -2.90 -18.41
C VAL A 74 -12.77 -1.56 -18.40
N ILE A 75 -13.49 -0.52 -18.78
CA ILE A 75 -13.01 0.87 -18.76
C ILE A 75 -14.01 1.75 -18.03
N VAL A 76 -13.53 2.82 -17.40
CA VAL A 76 -14.37 3.95 -16.99
C VAL A 76 -14.41 4.92 -18.16
N ALA A 77 -15.48 4.88 -18.95
CA ALA A 77 -15.60 5.71 -20.15
C ALA A 77 -15.83 7.19 -19.81
N GLN A 78 -16.63 7.47 -18.77
CA GLN A 78 -16.94 8.82 -18.31
C GLN A 78 -16.50 8.99 -16.86
N PRO A 79 -15.64 9.99 -16.55
CA PRO A 79 -15.28 10.29 -15.17
C PRO A 79 -16.49 10.85 -14.41
N PRO A 80 -16.50 10.77 -13.07
CA PRO A 80 -17.54 11.38 -12.24
C PRO A 80 -17.74 12.86 -12.54
N THR A 81 -18.98 13.34 -12.47
CA THR A 81 -19.31 14.76 -12.69
C THR A 81 -18.79 15.65 -11.55
N ASP A 82 -18.66 15.12 -10.33
CA ASP A 82 -18.11 15.84 -9.18
C ASP A 82 -16.57 15.84 -9.21
N ALA A 83 -15.96 17.03 -9.22
CA ALA A 83 -14.51 17.23 -9.25
C ALA A 83 -13.78 16.61 -8.05
N ASN A 84 -14.47 16.43 -6.92
CA ASN A 84 -13.89 15.84 -5.70
C ASN A 84 -13.96 14.30 -5.67
N THR A 85 -14.56 13.68 -6.69
CA THR A 85 -14.74 12.23 -6.74
C THR A 85 -13.79 11.63 -7.78
N ALA A 86 -13.00 10.65 -7.34
CA ALA A 86 -12.09 9.89 -8.21
C ALA A 86 -12.44 8.41 -8.17
N VAL A 87 -12.35 7.75 -9.31
CA VAL A 87 -12.61 6.30 -9.45
C VAL A 87 -11.33 5.61 -9.89
N THR A 88 -11.01 4.49 -9.25
CA THR A 88 -9.87 3.64 -9.62
C THR A 88 -10.34 2.21 -9.80
N LEU A 89 -9.99 1.61 -10.93
CA LEU A 89 -10.19 0.20 -11.21
C LEU A 89 -8.88 -0.56 -10.96
N PHE A 90 -8.99 -1.72 -10.31
CA PHE A 90 -7.89 -2.66 -10.14
C PHE A 90 -8.41 -4.08 -10.32
N ALA A 91 -7.61 -4.93 -10.98
CA ALA A 91 -7.93 -6.33 -11.18
C ALA A 91 -7.40 -7.20 -10.03
N ARG A 92 -8.09 -8.31 -9.77
CA ARG A 92 -7.71 -9.31 -8.77
C ARG A 92 -7.87 -10.70 -9.37
N ASP A 93 -6.85 -11.54 -9.20
CA ASP A 93 -6.88 -12.95 -9.60
C ASP A 93 -7.63 -13.85 -8.59
N ALA A 94 -8.15 -13.27 -7.50
CA ALA A 94 -8.85 -14.00 -6.44
C ALA A 94 -10.37 -13.84 -6.60
N THR A 95 -11.05 -14.91 -7.04
CA THR A 95 -12.49 -14.92 -7.30
C THR A 95 -13.34 -14.66 -6.05
N PHE A 96 -12.86 -14.99 -4.85
CA PHE A 96 -13.64 -14.92 -3.60
C PHE A 96 -13.13 -13.88 -2.60
N ASP A 97 -12.23 -12.97 -3.01
CA ASP A 97 -11.69 -11.99 -2.07
C ASP A 97 -12.75 -11.06 -1.45
N THR A 98 -12.48 -10.69 -0.21
CA THR A 98 -13.28 -9.75 0.58
C THR A 98 -12.71 -8.33 0.49
N ARG A 99 -13.49 -7.35 0.93
CA ARG A 99 -13.12 -5.94 0.96
C ARG A 99 -11.89 -5.73 1.83
N SER A 100 -11.80 -6.40 2.97
CA SER A 100 -10.64 -6.28 3.87
C SER A 100 -9.34 -6.73 3.19
N GLU A 101 -9.38 -7.83 2.44
CA GLU A 101 -8.23 -8.34 1.68
C GLU A 101 -7.88 -7.44 0.49
N ALA A 102 -8.90 -6.94 -0.21
CA ALA A 102 -8.73 -6.00 -1.33
C ALA A 102 -8.16 -4.66 -0.85
N GLN A 103 -8.67 -4.13 0.26
CA GLN A 103 -8.16 -2.93 0.93
C GLN A 103 -6.70 -3.14 1.33
N SER A 104 -6.39 -4.23 2.03
CA SER A 104 -5.02 -4.56 2.42
C SER A 104 -4.09 -4.63 1.20
N ARG A 105 -4.58 -5.08 0.04
CA ARG A 105 -3.80 -5.11 -1.20
C ARG A 105 -3.60 -3.73 -1.84
N VAL A 106 -4.63 -2.89 -1.86
CA VAL A 106 -4.51 -1.50 -2.35
C VAL A 106 -3.56 -0.71 -1.44
N GLU A 107 -3.59 -0.98 -0.14
CA GLU A 107 -2.69 -0.40 0.86
C GLU A 107 -1.28 -1.01 0.82
N ALA A 108 -1.12 -2.28 0.45
CA ALA A 108 0.14 -2.98 0.26
C ALA A 108 0.86 -2.56 -1.04
N TYR A 109 0.95 -1.24 -1.25
CA TYR A 109 1.76 -0.59 -2.28
C TYR A 109 3.24 -1.01 -2.19
N LEU A 110 3.68 -1.49 -1.03
CA LEU A 110 5.09 -1.71 -0.76
C LEU A 110 5.32 -3.05 -0.07
N ASN A 111 5.91 -4.00 -0.79
CA ASN A 111 6.22 -5.29 -0.20
C ASN A 111 7.48 -5.19 0.68
N LYS A 112 7.46 -5.94 1.79
CA LYS A 112 8.64 -6.18 2.61
C LYS A 112 9.70 -6.88 1.76
N GLY A 113 10.81 -6.18 1.56
CA GLY A 113 12.00 -6.67 0.88
C GLY A 113 12.96 -7.39 1.82
N PRO A 114 14.21 -7.57 1.38
CA PRO A 114 15.27 -8.15 2.21
C PRO A 114 15.55 -7.28 3.43
N LEU A 115 16.24 -7.86 4.42
CA LEU A 115 16.75 -7.10 5.55
C LEU A 115 17.69 -6.00 5.04
N TRP A 116 17.53 -4.78 5.56
CA TRP A 116 18.44 -3.68 5.27
C TRP A 116 19.86 -4.05 5.76
N PRO A 117 20.95 -3.66 5.07
CA PRO A 117 22.33 -3.88 5.51
C PRO A 117 22.73 -2.99 6.71
N GLY A 118 21.89 -2.97 7.75
CA GLY A 118 22.02 -2.22 8.99
C GLY A 118 20.86 -2.52 9.93
N TYR A 119 20.91 -1.98 11.15
CA TYR A 119 19.86 -2.18 12.16
C TYR A 119 19.54 -0.88 12.89
N LEU A 120 18.43 -0.87 13.62
CA LEU A 120 18.01 0.29 14.41
C LEU A 120 18.99 0.49 15.58
N TYR A 121 19.67 1.64 15.60
CA TYR A 121 20.61 2.03 16.65
C TYR A 121 19.85 2.55 17.86
N GLU A 122 19.94 1.86 19.00
CA GLU A 122 19.23 2.23 20.23
C GLU A 122 17.69 2.28 20.13
N GLY A 123 17.04 2.30 21.29
CA GLY A 123 15.58 2.34 21.39
C GLY A 123 14.99 3.67 20.93
N HIS A 124 13.92 3.58 20.15
CA HIS A 124 13.13 4.74 19.72
C HIS A 124 11.71 4.63 20.28
N ILE A 125 11.17 5.78 20.70
CA ILE A 125 9.84 5.86 21.33
C ILE A 125 8.79 6.36 20.34
N THR A 126 7.55 5.99 20.60
CA THR A 126 6.35 6.45 19.88
C THR A 126 6.34 7.98 19.82
N GLY A 127 5.99 8.53 18.64
CA GLY A 127 5.94 9.97 18.39
C GLY A 127 7.25 10.59 17.85
N GLN A 128 8.37 9.87 17.89
CA GLN A 128 9.61 10.35 17.28
C GLN A 128 9.51 10.38 15.76
N ARG A 129 10.11 11.40 15.14
CA ARG A 129 10.19 11.59 13.68
C ARG A 129 11.61 11.43 13.15
N VAL A 130 12.51 10.90 13.97
CA VAL A 130 13.89 10.62 13.61
C VAL A 130 14.20 9.23 14.09
N VAL A 131 14.79 8.42 13.21
CA VAL A 131 15.35 7.11 13.55
C VAL A 131 16.82 7.06 13.21
N GLN A 132 17.60 6.40 14.04
CA GLN A 132 19.02 6.18 13.82
C GLN A 132 19.27 4.75 13.38
N LEU A 133 19.98 4.58 12.27
CA LEU A 133 20.42 3.30 11.75
C LEU A 133 21.91 3.14 11.99
N PHE A 134 22.30 1.96 12.45
CA PHE A 134 23.68 1.53 12.54
C PHE A 134 24.02 0.68 11.33
N GLN A 135 25.00 1.11 10.54
CA GLN A 135 25.44 0.37 9.35
C GLN A 135 26.95 0.46 9.17
N ARG A 136 27.49 -0.41 8.31
CA ARG A 136 28.90 -0.35 7.92
C ARG A 136 29.15 0.93 7.13
N PRO A 137 30.32 1.58 7.29
CA PRO A 137 30.64 2.81 6.58
C PRO A 137 30.82 2.59 5.07
N SER A 138 31.06 1.35 4.63
CA SER A 138 31.13 0.95 3.22
C SER A 138 29.76 0.83 2.55
N GLU A 139 28.67 0.75 3.33
CA GLU A 139 27.31 0.56 2.81
C GLU A 139 26.64 1.90 2.52
N ALA A 140 25.85 1.93 1.44
CA ALA A 140 25.12 3.13 1.06
C ALA A 140 24.02 3.44 2.09
N PRO A 141 23.90 4.69 2.58
CA PRO A 141 22.76 5.08 3.40
C PRO A 141 21.46 5.05 2.57
N PRO A 142 20.29 4.95 3.21
CA PRO A 142 19.01 5.05 2.52
C PRO A 142 18.92 6.34 1.72
N THR A 143 18.28 6.26 0.56
CA THR A 143 18.08 7.43 -0.30
C THR A 143 16.94 8.30 0.21
N VAL A 144 17.03 9.61 -0.03
CA VAL A 144 15.94 10.54 0.29
C VAL A 144 14.70 10.17 -0.52
N GLY A 145 13.58 9.98 0.16
CA GLY A 145 12.32 9.55 -0.44
C GLY A 145 12.09 8.04 -0.41
N GLN A 146 13.11 7.23 -0.10
CA GLN A 146 12.98 5.79 0.07
C GLN A 146 12.08 5.46 1.25
N THR A 147 11.31 4.40 1.12
CA THR A 147 10.46 3.89 2.19
C THR A 147 11.09 2.61 2.73
N LEU A 148 11.18 2.50 4.05
CA LEU A 148 11.69 1.33 4.77
C LEU A 148 10.55 0.77 5.63
N VAL A 149 10.64 -0.51 6.01
CA VAL A 149 9.71 -1.11 6.97
C VAL A 149 10.43 -1.38 8.27
N LEU A 150 9.86 -0.89 9.37
CA LEU A 150 10.23 -1.31 10.72
C LEU A 150 9.30 -2.44 11.14
N VAL A 151 9.87 -3.58 11.54
CA VAL A 151 9.11 -4.75 12.01
C VAL A 151 9.58 -5.11 13.42
N LYS A 152 8.68 -4.99 14.39
CA LYS A 152 8.89 -5.46 15.76
C LYS A 152 8.37 -6.89 15.91
N ASP A 153 9.04 -7.68 16.74
CA ASP A 153 8.65 -9.07 17.07
C ASP A 153 8.38 -9.92 15.82
N GLU A 154 9.30 -9.83 14.85
CA GLU A 154 9.19 -10.51 13.56
C GLU A 154 9.04 -12.03 13.73
N GLY A 155 7.92 -12.58 13.24
CA GLY A 155 7.62 -14.01 13.36
C GLY A 155 6.91 -14.44 14.65
N LEU A 156 6.56 -13.50 15.52
CA LEU A 156 5.72 -13.74 16.70
C LEU A 156 4.29 -13.25 16.48
N SER A 157 3.35 -13.73 17.31
CA SER A 157 1.94 -13.28 17.27
C SER A 157 1.76 -11.81 17.65
N THR A 158 2.76 -11.19 18.27
CA THR A 158 2.79 -9.76 18.64
C THR A 158 3.50 -8.91 17.58
N GLN A 159 3.68 -9.42 16.36
CA GLN A 159 4.34 -8.68 15.28
C GLN A 159 3.63 -7.37 14.99
N VAL A 160 4.38 -6.26 15.00
CA VAL A 160 3.91 -4.94 14.61
C VAL A 160 4.81 -4.39 13.52
N GLU A 161 4.23 -3.83 12.47
CA GLU A 161 4.98 -3.25 11.37
C GLU A 161 4.53 -1.83 11.03
N GLN A 162 5.49 -1.00 10.65
CA GLN A 162 5.25 0.36 10.20
C GLN A 162 6.15 0.68 9.01
N TYR A 163 5.51 1.21 7.96
CA TYR A 163 6.19 1.79 6.81
C TYR A 163 6.61 3.22 7.13
N ILE A 164 7.89 3.50 6.96
CA ILE A 164 8.50 4.80 7.26
C ILE A 164 9.15 5.35 6.00
N ARG A 165 8.84 6.62 5.65
CA ARG A 165 9.43 7.29 4.49
C ARG A 165 10.49 8.29 4.94
N ALA A 166 11.69 8.17 4.38
CA ALA A 166 12.80 9.07 4.62
C ALA A 166 12.59 10.41 3.90
N ILE A 167 12.56 11.53 4.63
CA ILE A 167 12.53 12.90 4.09
C ILE A 167 13.95 13.45 3.95
N THR A 168 14.79 13.18 4.94
CA THR A 168 16.17 13.68 4.98
C THR A 168 17.03 12.61 5.64
N VAL A 169 18.23 12.44 5.11
CA VAL A 169 19.17 11.42 5.58
C VAL A 169 20.49 12.11 5.85
N SER A 170 21.02 11.92 7.05
CA SER A 170 22.32 12.43 7.47
C SER A 170 23.15 11.27 8.02
N SER A 171 24.35 11.06 7.49
CA SER A 171 25.26 10.02 7.97
C SER A 171 26.46 10.64 8.70
N VAL A 172 26.80 10.07 9.85
CA VAL A 172 27.98 10.44 10.64
C VAL A 172 28.77 9.17 10.94
N THR A 173 29.98 9.08 10.41
CA THR A 173 30.91 8.00 10.75
C THR A 173 31.54 8.26 12.10
N ARG A 174 31.45 7.30 13.02
CA ARG A 174 32.09 7.33 14.32
C ARG A 174 32.99 6.11 14.51
N THR A 175 34.10 6.31 15.19
CA THR A 175 34.95 5.23 15.67
C THR A 175 34.42 4.75 17.01
N PHE A 176 34.14 3.46 17.11
CA PHE A 176 33.73 2.78 18.33
C PHE A 176 34.86 1.87 18.79
N THR A 177 34.95 1.67 20.10
CA THR A 177 35.88 0.71 20.71
C THR A 177 35.09 -0.55 21.04
N ALA A 178 35.50 -1.68 20.48
CA ALA A 178 34.94 -2.98 20.79
C ALA A 178 35.34 -3.46 22.20
N GLY A 179 34.65 -4.47 22.70
CA GLY A 179 34.88 -5.01 24.06
C GLY A 179 36.27 -5.64 24.25
N ASP A 180 36.95 -5.97 23.16
CA ASP A 180 38.33 -6.47 23.11
C ASP A 180 39.40 -5.35 23.05
N GLY A 181 38.97 -4.08 22.94
CA GLY A 181 39.84 -2.91 22.78
C GLY A 181 40.16 -2.54 21.34
N SER A 182 39.66 -3.28 20.34
CA SER A 182 39.86 -2.97 18.92
C SER A 182 38.98 -1.79 18.50
N GLU A 183 39.53 -0.87 17.71
CA GLU A 183 38.75 0.23 17.14
C GLU A 183 38.09 -0.20 15.83
N TYR A 184 36.79 0.05 15.70
CA TYR A 184 36.05 -0.18 14.47
C TYR A 184 35.23 1.06 14.09
N GLN A 185 35.10 1.33 12.79
CA GLN A 185 34.31 2.45 12.30
C GLN A 185 32.91 1.98 11.92
N ALA A 186 31.90 2.74 12.34
CA ALA A 186 30.52 2.54 11.96
C ALA A 186 29.87 3.85 11.56
N ALA A 187 28.93 3.78 10.61
CA ALA A 187 28.13 4.93 10.20
C ALA A 187 26.82 4.93 10.97
N ILE A 188 26.57 6.01 11.72
CA ILE A 188 25.26 6.31 12.30
C ILE A 188 24.50 7.15 11.28
N VAL A 189 23.44 6.59 10.74
CA VAL A 189 22.58 7.28 9.77
C VAL A 189 21.32 7.75 10.47
N SER A 190 21.18 9.06 10.64
CA SER A 190 19.96 9.69 11.13
C SER A 190 19.00 9.91 9.97
N VAL A 191 17.86 9.23 10.01
CA VAL A 191 16.80 9.29 9.00
C VAL A 191 15.62 10.07 9.59
N PHE A 192 15.31 11.21 8.98
CA PHE A 192 14.13 12.00 9.31
C PHE A 192 12.91 11.42 8.59
N LEU A 193 11.84 11.21 9.34
CA LEU A 193 10.62 10.54 8.91
C LEU A 193 9.51 11.52 8.60
N SER A 194 8.69 11.19 7.59
CA SER A 194 7.46 11.92 7.28
C SER A 194 6.37 11.71 8.33
N ASP A 195 6.13 10.44 8.66
CA ASP A 195 5.18 10.05 9.71
C ASP A 195 5.94 9.80 11.02
N ALA A 196 5.29 10.08 12.14
CA ALA A 196 5.84 9.77 13.46
C ALA A 196 5.76 8.26 13.71
N LEU A 197 6.67 7.74 14.53
CA LEU A 197 6.59 6.35 15.00
C LEU A 197 5.27 6.13 15.75
N ARG A 198 4.55 5.05 15.41
CA ARG A 198 3.26 4.69 16.02
C ARG A 198 3.40 3.72 17.20
N PHE A 199 4.59 3.13 17.34
CA PHE A 199 4.91 2.22 18.42
C PHE A 199 6.38 2.37 18.84
N ASP A 200 6.69 1.87 20.02
CA ASP A 200 8.05 1.84 20.55
C ASP A 200 8.86 0.76 19.85
N CYS A 201 9.97 1.17 19.23
CA CYS A 201 10.87 0.33 18.48
C CYS A 201 12.14 0.06 19.32
N PRO A 202 12.29 -1.13 19.93
CA PRO A 202 13.54 -1.48 20.58
C PRO A 202 14.65 -1.57 19.54
N GLY A 203 15.76 -0.86 19.74
CA GLY A 203 16.95 -0.98 18.90
C GLY A 203 18.00 -1.89 19.52
N SER A 204 19.12 -2.04 18.83
CA SER A 204 20.30 -2.73 19.35
C SER A 204 21.41 -1.72 19.64
N PRO A 205 22.20 -1.95 20.71
CA PRO A 205 23.41 -1.17 20.95
C PRO A 205 24.46 -1.44 19.86
N ALA A 206 25.47 -0.59 19.80
CA ALA A 206 26.58 -0.75 18.87
C ALA A 206 27.29 -2.11 19.09
N SER A 207 27.39 -2.88 18.01
CA SER A 207 28.03 -4.19 17.99
C SER A 207 29.02 -4.29 16.83
N GLU A 208 30.20 -4.86 17.12
CA GLU A 208 31.29 -5.08 16.15
C GLU A 208 30.90 -6.05 15.03
N THR A 209 30.05 -7.03 15.34
CA THR A 209 29.55 -8.00 14.35
C THR A 209 28.48 -7.41 13.43
N PHE A 210 28.06 -6.17 13.69
CA PHE A 210 26.92 -5.51 13.05
C PHE A 210 25.63 -6.35 13.14
N ALA A 211 25.50 -7.18 14.18
CA ALA A 211 24.35 -8.03 14.41
C ALA A 211 23.32 -7.33 15.32
N ARG A 212 22.07 -7.39 14.89
CA ARG A 212 20.89 -6.98 15.66
C ARG A 212 20.64 -7.97 16.81
N LEU A 213 20.22 -7.49 17.98
CA LEU A 213 19.67 -8.31 19.06
C LEU A 213 18.35 -8.96 18.63
N SER A 214 18.11 -10.21 19.06
CA SER A 214 16.86 -10.93 18.72
C SER A 214 15.58 -10.21 19.18
N THR A 215 15.67 -9.35 20.18
CA THR A 215 14.56 -8.55 20.73
C THR A 215 14.38 -7.19 20.07
N ALA A 216 15.29 -6.79 19.17
CA ALA A 216 15.25 -5.48 18.52
C ALA A 216 14.45 -5.50 17.21
N ALA A 217 13.91 -4.35 16.81
CA ALA A 217 13.15 -4.17 15.60
C ALA A 217 14.00 -4.38 14.34
N ALA A 218 13.43 -5.08 13.35
CA ALA A 218 14.04 -5.33 12.05
C ALA A 218 13.83 -4.10 11.17
N VAL A 219 14.86 -3.73 10.41
CA VAL A 219 14.72 -2.76 9.33
C VAL A 219 14.79 -3.54 8.02
N ARG A 220 13.72 -3.47 7.23
CA ARG A 220 13.65 -4.10 5.91
C ARG A 220 13.61 -3.05 4.83
N ASP A 221 14.31 -3.33 3.74
CA ASP A 221 14.10 -2.57 2.52
C ASP A 221 12.72 -2.88 1.97
N THR A 222 12.28 -2.03 1.06
CA THR A 222 11.03 -2.21 0.38
C THR A 222 11.30 -2.26 -1.11
N TRP A 223 10.56 -3.10 -1.80
CA TRP A 223 10.61 -3.13 -3.24
C TRP A 223 9.23 -2.88 -3.79
N TRP A 224 9.22 -2.22 -4.94
CA TRP A 224 8.02 -1.99 -5.71
C TRP A 224 7.69 -3.28 -6.48
N PRO A 225 6.63 -4.04 -6.11
CA PRO A 225 6.13 -5.06 -7.00
C PRO A 225 5.72 -4.40 -8.31
N MET A 226 6.13 -4.99 -9.44
CA MET A 226 5.70 -4.57 -10.77
C MET A 226 4.17 -4.39 -10.73
N ARG A 227 3.74 -3.13 -10.86
CA ARG A 227 2.39 -2.64 -10.54
C ARG A 227 1.34 -3.50 -11.23
N ALA A 228 0.36 -4.03 -10.49
CA ALA A 228 -0.87 -4.51 -11.13
C ALA A 228 -1.51 -3.33 -11.88
N PRO A 229 -1.93 -3.48 -13.15
CA PRO A 229 -2.45 -2.37 -13.94
C PRO A 229 -3.66 -1.77 -13.22
N THR A 230 -3.46 -0.60 -12.62
CA THR A 230 -4.52 0.20 -12.00
C THR A 230 -4.77 1.41 -12.87
N LEU A 231 -6.01 1.51 -13.38
CA LEU A 231 -6.47 2.66 -14.14
C LEU A 231 -7.26 3.57 -13.20
N GLY A 232 -6.75 4.78 -13.00
CA GLY A 232 -7.45 5.83 -12.28
C GLY A 232 -8.01 6.83 -13.27
N CYS A 233 -9.28 7.22 -13.09
CA CYS A 233 -9.90 8.31 -13.81
C CYS A 233 -10.20 9.44 -12.81
N ARG A 234 -9.74 10.64 -13.14
CA ARG A 234 -10.07 11.87 -12.40
C ARG A 234 -10.78 12.85 -13.34
N PRO A 235 -11.77 13.61 -12.85
CA PRO A 235 -12.33 14.72 -13.59
C PRO A 235 -11.21 15.70 -13.93
N TRP A 236 -11.20 16.20 -15.15
CA TRP A 236 -10.30 17.28 -15.53
C TRP A 236 -10.70 18.54 -14.76
N PRO A 237 -9.80 19.19 -13.99
CA PRO A 237 -10.13 20.50 -13.43
C PRO A 237 -10.40 21.46 -14.59
N SER A 238 -11.60 22.04 -14.61
CA SER A 238 -11.96 23.04 -15.61
C SER A 238 -10.95 24.18 -15.56
N ARG A 239 -10.26 24.39 -16.68
CA ARG A 239 -9.37 25.52 -17.01
C ARG A 239 -9.68 26.78 -16.20
N SER A 240 -8.79 27.15 -15.28
CA SER A 240 -8.56 28.56 -15.00
C SER A 240 -7.88 29.19 -16.22
N ALA A 241 -8.45 30.28 -16.69
CA ALA A 241 -8.07 31.06 -17.86
C ALA A 241 -6.55 31.19 -18.09
N TRP A 242 -6.09 30.79 -19.27
CA TRP A 242 -5.00 31.48 -19.93
C TRP A 242 -5.63 32.38 -20.99
N GLY A 243 -5.34 33.67 -20.86
CA GLY A 243 -5.87 34.74 -21.67
C GLY A 243 -5.47 34.64 -23.14
N ARG A 244 -6.07 35.56 -23.89
CA ARG A 244 -5.88 35.83 -25.32
C ARG A 244 -4.43 35.74 -25.78
#